data_AF-A0A972Q8Z7-F1
#
_entry.id   AF-A0A972Q8Z7-F1
#
_cell.length_a   1.000
_cell.length_b   1.000
_cell.length_c   1.000
_cell.angle_alpha   90.00
_cell.angle_beta   90.00
_cell.angle_gamma   90.00
#
_symmetry.space_group_name_H-M   'P 1'
#
loop_
_entity.id
_entity.type
_entity.pdbx_description
1 polymer ?
#
loop_
_entity_poly.entity_id
_entity_poly.type
_entity_poly.pdbx_seq_one_letter_code
_entity_poly.pdbx_strand_id
1 'polypeptide(L)' 'MKKLLGVLILSFALVPAAAFAEYMVGDHVEDFTLPDTSGNMVSLYDYSDYIVVIPFWESG' A
#
# COMPACT_ATOMS: atom_id res chain seq x y z
N MET A 1 40.92 -7.72 5.02
CA MET A 1 39.76 -8.64 4.86
C MET A 1 38.59 -8.32 5.81
N LYS A 2 38.82 -8.14 7.13
CA LYS A 2 37.74 -7.85 8.11
C LYS A 2 36.93 -6.56 7.81
N LYS A 3 37.59 -5.50 7.32
CA LYS A 3 36.93 -4.25 6.91
C LYS A 3 36.06 -4.40 5.66
N LEU A 4 36.45 -5.26 4.72
CA LEU A 4 35.69 -5.54 3.50
C LEU A 4 34.40 -6.32 3.83
N LEU A 5 34.49 -7.26 4.78
CA LEU A 5 33.34 -8.01 5.28
C LEU A 5 32.33 -7.09 5.99
N GLY A 6 32.82 -6.13 6.78
CA GLY A 6 31.96 -5.15 7.44
C GLY A 6 31.20 -4.24 6.48
N VAL A 7 31.85 -3.79 5.40
CA VAL A 7 31.19 -2.97 4.36
C VAL A 7 30.12 -3.77 3.62
N LEU A 8 30.37 -5.06 3.34
CA LEU A 8 29.43 -5.94 2.65
C LEU A 8 28.16 -6.22 3.48
N ILE A 9 28.31 -6.38 4.80
CA ILE A 9 27.17 -6.57 5.72
C ILE A 9 26.35 -5.28 5.83
N LEU A 10 27.01 -4.12 5.90
CA LEU A 10 26.33 -2.82 5.98
C LEU A 10 25.54 -2.51 4.70
N SER A 11 26.05 -2.90 3.53
CA SER A 11 25.35 -2.71 2.25
C SER A 11 24.08 -3.56 2.10
N PHE A 12 24.00 -4.71 2.76
CA PHE A 12 22.79 -5.55 2.74
C PHE A 12 21.70 -5.05 3.71
N ALA A 13 22.08 -4.36 4.79
CA ALA A 13 21.16 -3.80 5.78
C ALA A 13 20.43 -2.52 5.31
N LEU A 14 20.88 -1.93 4.20
CA LEU A 14 20.32 -0.70 3.61
C LEU A 14 19.28 -0.97 2.52
N VAL A 15 18.93 -2.23 2.25
CA VAL A 15 17.79 -2.53 1.38
C VAL A 15 16.53 -2.15 2.17
N PRO A 16 15.80 -1.10 1.79
CA PRO A 16 14.52 -0.82 2.42
C PRO A 16 13.66 -2.04 2.18
N ALA A 17 13.31 -2.75 3.25
CA ALA A 17 12.22 -3.69 3.18
C ALA A 17 11.02 -2.86 2.75
N ALA A 18 10.51 -3.11 1.55
CA ALA A 18 9.21 -2.60 1.14
C ALA A 18 8.21 -3.23 2.11
N ALA A 19 7.95 -2.53 3.21
CA ALA A 19 6.92 -2.89 4.14
C ALA A 19 5.61 -2.58 3.43
N PHE A 20 5.04 -3.60 2.79
CA PHE A 20 3.66 -3.52 2.36
C PHE A 20 2.82 -3.50 3.63
N ALA A 21 2.15 -2.39 3.88
CA ALA A 21 1.09 -2.34 4.87
C ALA A 21 -0.05 -3.22 4.34
N GLU A 22 -0.11 -4.46 4.83
CA GLU A 22 -1.18 -5.39 4.51
C GLU A 22 -2.32 -5.16 5.50
N TYR A 23 -3.54 -4.99 4.98
CA TYR A 23 -4.74 -4.92 5.81
C TYR A 23 -5.08 -6.32 6.34
N MET A 24 -5.32 -6.42 7.63
CA MET A 24 -5.82 -7.62 8.29
C MET A 24 -7.34 -7.56 8.49
N VAL A 25 -7.96 -8.72 8.69
CA VAL A 25 -9.39 -8.80 9.03
C VAL A 25 -9.63 -8.08 10.36
N GLY A 26 -10.51 -7.08 10.33
CA GLY A 26 -10.84 -6.23 11.48
C GLY A 26 -10.15 -4.88 11.47
N ASP A 27 -9.20 -4.64 10.56
CA ASP A 27 -8.60 -3.33 10.38
C ASP A 27 -9.64 -2.31 9.89
N HIS A 28 -9.51 -1.09 10.39
CA HIS A 28 -10.24 0.03 9.84
C HIS A 28 -9.53 0.52 8.57
N VAL A 29 -10.30 0.63 7.49
CA VAL A 29 -9.84 1.25 6.25
C VAL A 29 -10.24 2.72 6.29
N GLU A 30 -9.25 3.60 6.17
CA GLU A 30 -9.48 5.04 6.10
C GLU A 30 -10.29 5.41 4.85
N ASP A 31 -11.15 6.42 4.99
CA ASP A 31 -11.88 6.97 3.84
C ASP A 31 -10.90 7.61 2.83
N PHE A 32 -11.25 7.51 1.56
CA PHE A 32 -10.51 8.12 0.46
C PHE A 32 -11.49 8.74 -0.50
N THR A 33 -11.11 9.82 -1.18
CA THR A 33 -11.91 10.41 -2.25
C THR A 33 -11.11 10.45 -3.53
N LEU A 34 -11.59 9.76 -4.57
CA LEU A 34 -10.92 9.62 -5.86
C LEU A 34 -11.92 9.86 -7.01
N PRO A 35 -11.47 10.36 -8.18
CA PRO A 35 -12.32 10.47 -9.34
C PRO A 35 -12.64 9.09 -9.94
N ASP A 36 -13.90 8.86 -10.30
CA ASP A 36 -14.33 7.71 -11.10
C ASP A 36 -13.98 7.90 -12.60
N THR A 37 -14.35 6.92 -13.43
CA THR A 37 -14.10 6.95 -14.88
C THR A 37 -14.88 8.05 -15.62
N SER A 38 -15.89 8.64 -14.97
CA SER A 38 -16.67 9.77 -15.48
C SER A 38 -16.20 11.12 -14.92
N GLY A 39 -15.21 11.13 -14.02
CA GLY A 39 -14.67 12.32 -13.36
C GLY A 39 -15.44 12.76 -12.11
N ASN A 40 -16.40 11.98 -11.62
CA ASN A 40 -17.09 12.29 -10.37
C ASN A 40 -16.21 11.92 -9.18
N MET A 41 -16.19 12.75 -8.14
CA MET A 41 -15.50 12.42 -6.90
C MET A 41 -16.35 11.40 -6.12
N VAL A 42 -15.73 10.27 -5.77
CA VAL A 42 -16.38 9.19 -5.03
C VAL A 42 -15.55 8.89 -3.78
N SER A 43 -16.22 8.73 -2.64
CA SER A 43 -15.62 8.33 -1.38
C SER A 43 -15.91 6.87 -1.01
N LEU A 44 -15.09 6.25 -0.16
CA LEU A 44 -15.43 4.95 0.44
C LEU A 44 -16.70 5.07 1.30
N TYR A 45 -16.86 6.20 1.98
CA TYR A 45 -18.04 6.50 2.81
C TYR A 45 -19.37 6.43 2.05
N ASP A 46 -19.36 6.70 0.74
CA ASP A 46 -20.55 6.62 -0.11
C ASP A 46 -21.12 5.19 -0.20
N TYR A 47 -20.34 4.19 0.19
CA TYR A 47 -20.68 2.77 0.19
C TYR A 47 -20.85 2.17 1.61
N SER A 48 -21.08 3.00 2.63
CA SER A 48 -21.10 2.57 4.05
C SER A 48 -22.09 1.45 4.39
N ASP A 49 -23.16 1.26 3.60
CA ASP A 49 -24.16 0.20 3.79
C ASP A 49 -23.90 -1.06 2.94
N TYR A 50 -22.74 -1.15 2.28
CA TYR A 50 -22.41 -2.23 1.34
C TYR A 50 -21.17 -3.02 1.75
N ILE A 51 -21.10 -4.28 1.28
CA ILE A 51 -19.84 -5.03 1.24
C ILE A 51 -19.07 -4.54 0.02
N VAL A 52 -17.89 -3.97 0.24
CA VAL A 52 -17.06 -3.36 -0.80
C VAL A 52 -15.82 -4.22 -1.07
N VAL A 53 -15.48 -4.37 -2.36
CA VAL A 53 -14.20 -4.94 -2.81
C VAL A 53 -13.43 -3.84 -3.54
N ILE A 54 -12.20 -3.56 -3.13
CA ILE A 54 -11.34 -2.52 -3.71
C ILE A 54 -10.22 -3.19 -4.51
N PRO A 55 -10.36 -3.34 -5.83
CA PRO A 55 -9.29 -3.89 -6.67
C PRO A 55 -8.27 -2.79 -7.02
N PHE A 56 -7.00 -3.01 -6.68
CA PHE A 56 -5.90 -2.18 -7.17
C PHE A 56 -5.34 -2.80 -8.46
N TRP A 57 -5.39 -2.06 -9.57
CA TRP A 57 -4.94 -2.52 -10.88
C TRP A 57 -4.47 -1.36 -11.76
N GLU A 58 -3.71 -1.67 -12.83
CA GLU A 58 -3.31 -0.74 -13.88
C GLU A 58 -3.50 -1.39 -15.26
N SER A 59 -3.73 -0.59 -16.31
CA SER A 59 -3.96 -1.13 -17.66
C SER A 59 -2.68 -1.39 -18.46
N GLY A 60 -1.55 -0.82 -18.05
CA GLY A 60 -0.32 -0.77 -18.86
C GLY A 60 -0.46 0.06 -20.14
#